data_AF-A0A222F1U8-F1
#
_entry.id   AF-A0A222F1U8-F1
#
_cell.length_a   1.000
_cell.length_b   1.000
_cell.length_c   1.000
_cell.angle_alpha   90.00
_cell.angle_beta   90.00
_cell.angle_gamma   90.00
#
_symmetry.space_group_name_H-M   'P 1'
#
loop_
_entity.id
_entity.type
_entity.pdbx_description
1 polymer ?
#
loop_
_entity_poly.entity_id
_entity_poly.type
_entity_poly.pdbx_seq_one_letter_code
_entity_poly.pdbx_strand_id
1 'polypeptide(L)'
;MKEFNGVSSSHYIADEDMDFHGIAEAGLTIRRGVTVNLHGILQGPVIVEPDASLTVFGLIEGEIDDRGGKIVVHGLTDKDAGENITP
;
A
#
# COMPACT_ATOMS: atom_id res chain seq x y z
N MET A 1 7.76 8.26 11.97
CA MET A 1 6.77 7.74 11.00
C MET A 1 5.82 8.89 10.71
N LYS A 2 5.64 9.22 9.43
CA LYS A 2 4.73 10.28 8.97
C LYS A 2 3.30 9.78 8.94
N GLU A 3 2.33 10.67 9.05
CA GLU A 3 0.92 10.30 8.89
C GLU A 3 0.33 10.94 7.63
N PHE A 4 -0.50 10.18 6.92
CA PHE A 4 -1.35 10.70 5.86
C PHE A 4 -2.82 10.42 6.16
N ASN A 5 -3.62 11.47 6.31
CA ASN A 5 -5.04 11.41 6.66
C ASN A 5 -5.96 12.00 5.56
N GLY A 6 -5.39 12.37 4.41
CA GLY A 6 -6.10 13.10 3.35
C GLY A 6 -6.72 12.21 2.28
N VAL A 7 -7.20 12.84 1.22
CA VAL A 7 -7.56 12.17 -0.04
C VAL A 7 -6.56 12.61 -1.10
N SER A 8 -5.96 11.64 -1.81
CA SER A 8 -5.05 11.88 -2.93
C SER A 8 -5.69 11.35 -4.21
N SER A 9 -6.15 12.26 -5.06
CA SER A 9 -6.63 11.93 -6.42
C SER A 9 -5.47 11.70 -7.40
N SER A 10 -4.25 12.09 -7.04
CA SER A 10 -3.02 11.76 -7.78
C SER A 10 -2.33 10.53 -7.20
N HIS A 11 -1.50 9.87 -8.00
CA HIS A 11 -0.71 8.73 -7.55
C HIS A 11 0.22 9.16 -6.42
N TYR A 12 0.14 8.51 -5.27
CA TYR A 12 0.90 8.87 -4.09
C TYR A 12 2.28 8.19 -4.10
N ILE A 13 3.34 8.92 -3.74
CA ILE A 13 4.69 8.38 -3.60
C ILE A 13 5.08 8.44 -2.13
N ALA A 14 5.22 7.28 -1.49
CA ALA A 14 5.77 7.17 -0.14
C ALA A 14 7.29 7.02 -0.23
N ASP A 15 8.01 8.10 0.06
CA ASP A 15 9.47 8.18 0.09
C ASP A 15 10.07 8.19 1.51
N GLU A 16 9.20 8.10 2.53
CA GLU A 16 9.54 7.99 3.94
C GLU A 16 8.52 7.12 4.69
N ASP A 17 8.95 6.51 5.80
CA ASP A 17 8.10 5.62 6.60
C ASP A 17 6.80 6.30 7.05
N MET A 18 5.65 5.66 6.84
CA MET A 18 4.36 6.28 7.12
C MET A 18 3.22 5.35 7.55
N ASP A 19 2.31 5.94 8.33
CA ASP A 19 0.99 5.43 8.61
C ASP A 19 -0.02 6.13 7.69
N PHE A 20 -0.67 5.34 6.83
CA PHE A 20 -1.59 5.83 5.82
C PHE A 20 -3.04 5.54 6.25
N HIS A 21 -3.73 6.57 6.73
CA HIS A 21 -5.13 6.52 7.18
C HIS A 21 -6.11 7.11 6.14
N GLY A 22 -5.59 7.74 5.10
CA GLY A 22 -6.36 8.45 4.08
C GLY A 22 -6.89 7.57 2.95
N ILE A 23 -7.17 8.20 1.81
CA ILE A 23 -7.60 7.53 0.57
C ILE A 23 -6.62 7.89 -0.54
N ALA A 24 -6.11 6.89 -1.28
CA ALA A 24 -5.40 7.12 -2.54
C ALA A 24 -6.20 6.54 -3.71
N GLU A 25 -6.78 7.42 -4.52
CA GLU A 25 -7.66 7.04 -5.62
C GLU A 25 -6.84 6.51 -6.82
N ALA A 26 -5.71 7.17 -7.11
CA ALA A 26 -4.86 6.83 -8.26
C ALA A 26 -3.72 5.85 -7.91
N GLY A 27 -3.70 5.31 -6.69
CA GLY A 27 -2.73 4.31 -6.24
C GLY A 27 -1.56 4.86 -5.43
N LEU A 28 -0.64 3.96 -5.09
CA LEU A 28 0.48 4.20 -4.18
C LEU A 28 1.75 3.49 -4.68
N THR A 29 2.86 4.20 -4.72
CA THR A 29 4.20 3.59 -4.83
C THR A 29 4.93 3.74 -3.50
N ILE A 30 5.42 2.63 -2.96
CA ILE A 30 6.26 2.59 -1.77
C ILE A 30 7.70 2.44 -2.23
N ARG A 31 8.53 3.42 -1.91
CA ARG A 31 9.94 3.43 -2.33
C ARG A 31 10.76 2.39 -1.55
N ARG A 32 11.88 1.98 -2.15
CA ARG A 32 12.84 1.06 -1.53
C ARG A 32 13.18 1.46 -0.09
N GLY A 33 13.12 0.48 0.82
CA GLY A 33 13.45 0.66 2.23
C GLY A 33 12.41 1.43 3.05
N VAL A 34 11.29 1.84 2.43
CA VAL A 34 10.20 2.54 3.13
C VAL A 34 9.21 1.52 3.68
N THR A 35 8.75 1.78 4.91
CA THR A 35 7.70 1.03 5.58
C THR A 35 6.39 1.82 5.59
N VAL A 36 5.31 1.21 5.09
CA VAL A 36 3.96 1.77 5.13
C VAL A 36 3.03 0.85 5.91
N ASN A 37 2.32 1.41 6.89
CA ASN A 37 1.17 0.77 7.51
C ASN A 37 -0.11 1.41 6.95
N LEU A 38 -0.86 0.63 6.18
CA LEU A 38 -2.09 1.08 5.55
C LEU A 38 -3.28 0.79 6.46
N HIS A 39 -3.89 1.83 7.02
CA HIS A 39 -5.19 1.79 7.71
C HIS A 39 -6.33 2.35 6.87
N GLY A 40 -6.01 3.03 5.77
CA GLY A 40 -6.95 3.68 4.85
C GLY A 40 -7.40 2.82 3.68
N ILE A 41 -7.76 3.48 2.57
CA ILE A 41 -8.27 2.84 1.35
C ILE A 41 -7.35 3.17 0.17
N LEU A 42 -6.88 2.15 -0.54
CA LEU A 42 -6.16 2.30 -1.81
C LEU A 42 -7.03 1.75 -2.94
N GLN A 43 -7.45 2.63 -3.85
CA GLN A 43 -8.33 2.23 -4.97
C GLN A 43 -7.55 1.93 -6.24
N GLY A 44 -6.43 2.64 -6.43
CA GLY A 44 -5.52 2.42 -7.56
C GLY A 44 -4.45 1.37 -7.26
N PRO A 45 -3.56 1.12 -8.23
CA PRO A 45 -2.51 0.12 -8.10
C PRO A 45 -1.53 0.45 -6.98
N VAL A 46 -1.02 -0.59 -6.32
CA VAL A 46 -0.02 -0.49 -5.27
C VAL A 46 1.28 -1.11 -5.75
N ILE A 47 2.33 -0.30 -5.87
CA ILE A 47 3.66 -0.77 -6.27
C ILE A 47 4.54 -0.80 -5.02
N VAL A 48 5.07 -1.97 -4.70
CA VAL A 48 5.99 -2.16 -3.57
C VAL A 48 7.39 -2.40 -4.14
N GLU A 49 8.27 -1.40 -4.04
CA GLU A 49 9.65 -1.53 -4.52
C GLU A 49 10.46 -2.55 -3.70
N PRO A 50 11.61 -3.05 -4.21
CA PRO A 50 12.48 -3.93 -3.46
C PRO A 50 12.81 -3.40 -2.06
N ASP A 51 12.91 -4.27 -1.06
CA ASP A 51 13.21 -3.92 0.34
C ASP A 51 12.19 -2.98 1.01
N ALA A 52 11.10 -2.59 0.34
CA ALA A 52 10.00 -1.87 0.96
C ALA A 52 9.10 -2.82 1.77
N SER A 53 8.36 -2.27 2.74
CA SER A 53 7.42 -3.05 3.55
C SER A 53 6.03 -2.40 3.54
N LEU A 54 5.00 -3.20 3.29
CA LEU A 54 3.60 -2.81 3.35
C LEU A 54 2.86 -3.72 4.32
N THR A 55 2.29 -3.14 5.38
CA THR A 55 1.34 -3.84 6.25
C THR A 55 -0.06 -3.28 6.03
N VAL A 56 -0.99 -4.11 5.60
CA VAL A 56 -2.35 -3.70 5.25
C VAL A 56 -3.30 -4.04 6.40
N PHE A 57 -3.83 -3.03 7.06
CA PHE A 57 -4.95 -3.13 8.00
C PHE A 57 -6.27 -2.62 7.40
N GLY A 58 -6.18 -1.81 6.34
CA GLY A 58 -7.31 -1.22 5.62
C GLY A 58 -7.78 -2.03 4.41
N LEU A 59 -8.18 -1.33 3.35
CA LEU A 59 -8.71 -1.92 2.12
C LEU A 59 -7.83 -1.56 0.92
N ILE A 60 -7.50 -2.56 0.11
CA ILE A 60 -6.91 -2.37 -1.23
C ILE A 60 -7.90 -2.92 -2.26
N GLU A 61 -8.42 -2.03 -3.11
CA GLU A 61 -9.30 -2.38 -4.23
C GLU A 61 -8.50 -2.57 -5.53
N GLY A 62 -7.30 -1.98 -5.62
CA GLY A 62 -6.42 -2.07 -6.79
C GLY A 62 -5.50 -3.29 -6.80
N GLU A 63 -4.81 -3.50 -7.92
CA GLU A 63 -3.79 -4.55 -8.04
C GLU A 63 -2.53 -4.23 -7.22
N ILE A 64 -1.90 -5.26 -6.66
CA ILE A 64 -0.62 -5.16 -5.95
C ILE A 64 0.49 -5.69 -6.86
N ASP A 65 1.43 -4.81 -7.23
CA ASP A 65 2.67 -5.14 -7.95
C ASP A 65 3.82 -5.21 -6.94
N ASP A 66 4.09 -6.43 -6.47
CA ASP A 66 5.23 -6.73 -5.62
C ASP A 66 6.51 -6.92 -6.45
N ARG A 67 7.47 -5.99 -6.29
CA ARG A 67 8.76 -6.02 -6.98
C ARG A 67 9.90 -6.54 -6.12
N GLY A 68 9.59 -7.38 -5.11
CA GLY A 68 10.56 -7.91 -4.15
C GLY A 68 10.53 -7.18 -2.81
N GLY A 69 9.38 -6.57 -2.47
CA GLY A 69 9.11 -6.03 -1.17
C GLY A 69 8.52 -7.08 -0.22
N LYS A 70 8.14 -6.63 0.98
CA LYS A 70 7.43 -7.45 1.96
C LYS A 70 6.01 -6.91 2.11
N ILE A 71 5.02 -7.76 1.84
CA ILE A 71 3.61 -7.42 2.03
C ILE A 71 3.00 -8.34 3.08
N VAL A 72 2.31 -7.75 4.05
CA VAL A 72 1.54 -8.47 5.08
C VAL A 72 0.13 -7.91 5.08
N VAL A 73 -0.88 -8.78 4.96
CA VAL A 73 -2.28 -8.36 4.89
C VAL A 73 -3.05 -8.87 6.10
N HIS A 74 -3.55 -7.92 6.89
CA HIS A 74 -4.52 -8.13 7.98
C HIS A 74 -5.91 -7.56 7.64
N GLY A 75 -5.99 -6.68 6.65
CA GLY A 75 -7.21 -6.07 6.14
C GLY A 75 -7.82 -6.84 4.98
N LEU A 76 -8.49 -6.12 4.09
CA LEU A 76 -9.16 -6.70 2.92
C LEU A 76 -8.42 -6.32 1.63
N THR A 77 -8.35 -7.27 0.71
CA THR A 77 -7.92 -7.07 -0.67
C THR A 77 -9.02 -7.58 -1.57
N ASP A 78 -9.32 -6.88 -2.68
CA ASP A 78 -10.26 -7.43 -3.65
C ASP A 78 -9.66 -8.68 -4.32
N LYS A 79 -10.51 -9.65 -4.61
CA LYS A 79 -10.21 -11.09 -4.80
C LYS A 79 -9.29 -11.41 -6.00
N ASP A 80 -8.94 -10.42 -6.81
CA ASP A 80 -8.05 -10.56 -7.96
C ASP A 80 -6.61 -10.08 -7.70
N ALA A 81 -6.31 -9.57 -6.49
CA ALA A 81 -4.95 -9.21 -6.08
C ALA A 81 -4.10 -10.47 -5.81
N GLY A 82 -3.62 -11.10 -6.88
CA GLY A 82 -2.43 -11.95 -6.93
C GLY A 82 -2.34 -13.08 -5.91
N GLU A 83 -2.48 -14.31 -6.40
CA GLU A 83 -2.22 -15.59 -5.72
C GLU A 83 -0.80 -15.67 -5.11
N ASN A 84 -0.53 -14.98 -3.99
CA ASN A 84 0.64 -15.19 -3.13
C ASN A 84 0.62 -14.47 -1.77
N ILE A 85 -0.55 -14.05 -1.28
CA ILE A 85 -0.69 -13.60 0.11
C ILE A 85 -0.68 -14.83 1.03
N THR A 86 0.49 -15.11 1.62
CA THR A 86 0.64 -16.20 2.59
C THR A 86 -0.18 -15.85 3.84
N PRO A 87 -1.04 -16.75 4.36
CA PRO A 87 -1.89 -16.48 5.52
C PRO A 87 -1.13 -16.22 6.81
#